data_AF-A0A917C0C7-F1
#
_entry.id   AF-A0A917C0C7-F1
#
_cell.length_a   1.000
_cell.length_b   1.000
_cell.length_c   1.000
_cell.angle_alpha   90.00
_cell.angle_beta   90.00
_cell.angle_gamma   90.00
#
_symmetry.space_group_name_H-M   'P 1'
#
loop_
_entity.id
_entity.type
_entity.pdbx_description
1 polymer ?
#
loop_
_entity_poly.entity_id
_entity_poly.type
_entity_poly.pdbx_seq_one_letter_code
_entity_poly.pdbx_strand_id
1 'polypeptide(L)' 'MSYNQAATLLRVEKARQQLYRTQQRYGLLTHPKVIEQSVKLDELLNQYTINRPLPFY' A
#
# COMPACT_ATOMS: atom_id res chain seq x y z
N MET A 1 -12.89 -12.93 -10.69
CA MET A 1 -12.28 -11.59 -10.55
C MET A 1 -13.38 -10.64 -10.08
N SER A 2 -13.51 -10.40 -8.78
CA SER A 2 -14.52 -9.48 -8.26
C SER A 2 -14.09 -8.06 -8.61
N TYR A 3 -14.97 -7.27 -9.26
CA TYR A 3 -14.71 -5.88 -9.68
C TYR A 3 -14.12 -5.00 -8.55
N ASN A 4 -14.43 -5.32 -7.29
CA ASN A 4 -13.93 -4.62 -6.11
C ASN A 4 -12.43 -4.87 -5.83
N GLN A 5 -11.88 -6.02 -6.24
CA GLN A 5 -10.45 -6.33 -6.08
C GLN A 5 -9.59 -5.50 -7.03
N ALA A 6 -10.03 -5.31 -8.28
CA ALA A 6 -9.33 -4.50 -9.27
C ALA A 6 -9.25 -3.02 -8.84
N ALA A 7 -10.34 -2.47 -8.31
CA ALA A 7 -10.35 -1.10 -7.78
C ALA A 7 -9.43 -0.93 -6.56
N THR A 8 -9.35 -1.94 -5.70
CA THR A 8 -8.47 -1.93 -4.51
C THR A 8 -7.00 -2.05 -4.90
N LEU A 9 -6.66 -2.93 -5.84
CA LEU A 9 -5.31 -3.06 -6.41
C LEU A 9 -4.82 -1.74 -7.04
N LEU A 10 -5.70 -1.04 -7.74
CA LEU A 10 -5.37 0.23 -8.39
C LEU A 10 -5.08 1.34 -7.36
N ARG A 11 -5.72 1.29 -6.19
CA ARG A 11 -5.42 2.19 -5.05
C ARG A 11 -4.09 1.85 -4.39
N VAL A 12 -3.81 0.56 -4.19
CA VAL A 12 -2.53 0.07 -3.66
C VAL A 12 -1.37 0.50 -4.57
N GLU A 13 -1.50 0.32 -5.88
CA GLU A 13 -0.44 0.66 -6.83
C GLU A 13 -0.19 2.18 -6.87
N LYS A 14 -1.25 3.01 -6.78
CA LYS A 14 -1.10 4.47 -6.65
C LYS A 14 -0.38 4.87 -5.36
N ALA A 15 -0.77 4.29 -4.23
CA ALA A 15 -0.13 4.56 -2.94
C ALA A 15 1.35 4.13 -2.94
N ARG A 16 1.65 3.00 -3.58
CA ARG A 16 3.02 2.48 -3.76
C ARG A 16 3.88 3.41 -4.60
N GLN A 17 3.35 3.93 -5.71
CA GLN A 17 4.05 4.92 -6.55
C GLN A 17 4.26 6.25 -5.82
N GLN A 18 3.30 6.69 -5.00
CA GLN A 18 3.47 7.87 -4.16
C GLN A 18 4.59 7.68 -3.13
N LEU A 19 4.60 6.55 -2.43
CA LEU A 19 5.66 6.21 -1.48
C LEU A 19 7.04 6.25 -2.16
N TYR A 20 7.17 5.61 -3.33
CA TYR A 20 8.42 5.57 -4.09
C TYR A 20 8.90 6.97 -4.51
N ARG A 21 7.98 7.85 -4.93
CA ARG A 21 8.31 9.25 -5.26
C ARG A 21 8.71 10.05 -4.03
N THR A 22 8.03 9.84 -2.90
CA THR A 22 8.35 10.51 -1.64
C THR A 22 9.71 10.05 -1.09
N GLN A 23 10.01 8.76 -1.18
CA GLN A 23 11.33 8.20 -0.83
C GLN A 23 12.44 8.78 -1.71
N GLN A 24 12.23 8.87 -3.03
CA GLN A 24 13.22 9.49 -3.91
C GLN A 24 13.45 10.98 -3.61
N ARG A 25 12.41 11.69 -3.15
CA ARG A 25 12.50 13.13 -2.87
C ARG A 25 13.10 13.45 -1.50
N TYR A 26 12.85 12.63 -0.49
CA TYR A 26 13.22 12.92 0.91
C TYR A 26 14.33 12.01 1.46
N GLY A 27 14.80 11.01 0.70
CA GLY A 27 15.77 10.02 1.15
C GLY A 27 15.09 8.83 1.85
N LEU A 28 15.90 7.98 2.49
CA LEU A 28 15.44 6.73 3.11
C LEU A 28 14.33 6.94 4.15
N LEU A 29 13.69 5.82 4.52
CA LEU A 29 12.55 5.59 5.43
C LEU A 29 12.60 6.26 6.83
N THR A 30 13.48 7.22 7.07
CA THR A 30 13.61 8.02 8.30
C THR A 30 12.84 9.34 8.26
N HIS A 31 12.34 9.77 7.09
CA HIS A 31 11.53 10.99 7.02
C HIS A 31 10.08 10.73 7.46
N PRO A 32 9.51 11.53 8.39
CA PRO A 32 8.17 11.28 8.95
C PRO A 32 7.05 11.19 7.90
N LYS A 33 7.14 11.97 6.81
CA LYS A 33 6.21 11.85 5.66
C LYS A 33 6.29 10.50 4.92
N VAL A 34 7.46 9.87 4.88
CA VAL A 34 7.64 8.55 4.26
C VAL A 34 7.03 7.47 5.15
N ILE A 35 7.21 7.58 6.47
CA ILE A 35 6.61 6.68 7.46
C ILE A 35 5.08 6.76 7.39
N GLU A 36 4.51 7.97 7.37
CA GLU A 36 3.06 8.16 7.29
C GLU A 36 2.47 7.57 5.99
N GLN A 37 3.19 7.71 4.86
CA GLN A 37 2.77 7.09 3.61
C GLN A 37 2.92 5.56 3.62
N SER A 38 3.92 5.03 4.34
CA SER A 38 4.10 3.59 4.53
C SER A 38 2.94 2.99 5.33
N VAL A 39 2.54 3.64 6.41
CA VAL A 39 1.40 3.21 7.24
C VAL A 39 0.10 3.19 6.43
N LYS A 40 -0.15 4.23 5.62
CA LYS A 40 -1.32 4.26 4.72
C LYS A 40 -1.29 3.16 3.66
N LEU A 41 -0.11 2.81 3.15
CA LEU A 41 0.05 1.71 2.21
C LEU A 41 -0.21 0.35 2.88
N ASP A 42 0.31 0.14 4.09
CA ASP A 42 0.09 -1.09 4.87
C ASP A 42 -1.38 -1.27 5.27
N GLU A 43 -2.08 -0.19 5.63
CA GLU A 43 -3.53 -0.25 5.90
C GLU A 43 -4.33 -0.66 4.65
N LEU A 44 -3.99 -0.11 3.48
CA LEU A 44 -4.62 -0.49 2.21
C LEU A 44 -4.31 -1.94 1.82
N LEU A 45 -3.08 -2.40 2.06
CA LEU A 45 -2.66 -3.79 1.85
C LEU A 45 -3.37 -4.74 2.81
N ASN A 46 -3.54 -4.37 4.08
CA ASN A 46 -4.30 -5.16 5.04
C ASN A 46 -5.78 -5.24 4.64
N GLN A 47 -6.40 -4.16 4.19
CA GLN A 47 -7.77 -4.18 3.67
C GLN A 47 -7.92 -5.08 2.43
N TYR A 48 -6.91 -5.13 1.58
CA TYR A 48 -6.87 -6.06 0.45
C TYR A 48 -6.66 -7.52 0.89
N THR A 49 -5.77 -7.75 1.86
CA THR A 49 -5.41 -9.09 2.36
C THR A 49 -6.52 -9.71 3.21
N ILE A 50 -7.25 -8.93 3.99
CA ILE A 50 -8.41 -9.39 4.77
C ILE A 50 -9.54 -9.92 3.86
N ASN A 51 -9.63 -9.43 2.62
CA ASN A 51 -10.55 -9.96 1.60
C ASN A 51 -10.01 -11.19 0.84
N ARG A 52 -8.89 -11.75 1.29
CA ARG A 52 -8.32 -13.00 0.80
C ARG A 52 -8.13 -13.93 2.00
N PRO A 53 -8.95 -15.00 2.17
CA PRO A 53 -8.61 -16.00 3.17
C PRO A 53 -7.21 -16.53 2.83
N LEU A 54 -6.27 -16.35 3.74
CA LEU A 54 -4.96 -16.97 3.64
C LEU A 54 -5.19 -18.48 3.55
N PRO A 55 -4.58 -19.21 2.60
CA PRO A 55 -4.58 -20.66 2.68
C PRO A 55 -3.86 -21.01 3.98
N PHE A 56 -4.56 -21.73 4.85
CA PHE A 56 -3.96 -22.36 6.01
C PHE A 56 -2.74 -23.16 5.53
N TYR A 57 -1.56 -22.79 6.04
CA TYR A 57 -0.32 -23.55 5.86
C TYR A 57 -0.36 -24.81 6.71
#